data_AF-A0A523UDT6-F1
#
_entry.id   AF-A0A523UDT6-F1
#
_cell.length_a   1.000
_cell.length_b   1.000
_cell.length_c   1.000
_cell.angle_alpha   90.00
_cell.angle_beta   90.00
_cell.angle_gamma   90.00
#
_symmetry.space_group_name_H-M   'P 1'
#
loop_
_entity.id
_entity.type
_entity.pdbx_description
1 polymer ?
#
loop_
_entity_poly.entity_id
_entity_poly.type
_entity_poly.pdbx_seq_one_letter_code
_entity_poly.pdbx_strand_id
1 'polypeptide(L)'
;MNAGSIIRKWDLHVHTPESYENQFGFSGRNDREAYKNNIWEKYIDELEKVKDVSVVGITDYFSIDGYKKVIAYQKNGRLRNFDLILPNIELRLDKFVGGRSHLPFDQLR
;
A
#
# COMPACT_ATOMS: atom_id res chain seq x y z
N MET A 1 -27.67 -13.17 -20.81
CA MET A 1 -28.02 -12.74 -19.43
C MET A 1 -27.43 -11.36 -19.25
N ASN A 2 -28.25 -10.34 -19.01
CA ASN A 2 -27.73 -9.00 -18.73
C ASN A 2 -27.33 -8.96 -17.26
N ALA A 3 -26.03 -8.85 -16.98
CA ALA A 3 -25.54 -8.64 -15.62
C ALA A 3 -25.75 -7.17 -15.23
N GLY A 4 -26.34 -6.94 -14.05
CA GLY A 4 -26.43 -5.60 -13.46
C GLY A 4 -25.08 -5.13 -12.89
N SER A 5 -25.09 -3.98 -12.23
CA SER A 5 -23.89 -3.47 -11.53
C SER A 5 -23.42 -4.45 -10.45
N ILE A 6 -22.11 -4.70 -10.41
CA ILE A 6 -21.47 -5.57 -9.42
C ILE A 6 -20.79 -4.68 -8.37
N ILE A 7 -21.10 -4.92 -7.09
CA ILE A 7 -20.41 -4.29 -5.96
C ILE A 7 -19.26 -5.20 -5.53
N ARG A 8 -18.08 -4.62 -5.31
CA ARG A 8 -16.88 -5.32 -4.86
C ARG A 8 -16.28 -4.61 -3.66
N LYS A 9 -15.58 -5.33 -2.79
CA LYS A 9 -14.79 -4.75 -1.71
C LYS A 9 -13.41 -4.33 -2.21
N TRP A 10 -12.99 -3.13 -1.82
CA TRP A 10 -11.74 -2.50 -2.23
C TRP A 10 -10.98 -2.09 -0.96
N ASP A 11 -9.70 -2.44 -0.86
CA ASP A 11 -8.83 -2.00 0.22
C ASP A 11 -7.72 -1.12 -0.38
N LEU A 12 -7.84 0.19 -0.20
CA LEU A 12 -6.96 1.17 -0.85
C LEU A 12 -5.87 1.71 0.08
N HIS A 13 -5.63 1.07 1.22
CA HIS A 13 -4.65 1.53 2.20
C HIS A 13 -3.80 0.37 2.73
N VAL A 14 -2.97 -0.21 1.85
CA VAL A 14 -2.07 -1.31 2.20
C VAL A 14 -0.61 -0.90 1.99
N HIS A 15 0.19 -0.96 3.05
CA HIS A 15 1.63 -0.73 2.99
C HIS A 15 2.40 -1.99 2.59
N THR A 16 3.64 -1.79 2.14
CA THR A 16 4.62 -2.83 1.82
C THR A 16 5.90 -2.68 2.63
N PRO A 17 6.82 -3.66 2.58
CA PRO A 17 8.16 -3.53 3.13
C PRO A 17 9.02 -2.40 2.53
N GLU A 18 8.68 -1.85 1.35
CA GLU A 18 9.37 -0.67 0.78
C GLU A 18 8.83 0.65 1.37
N SER A 19 7.73 0.64 2.11
CA SER A 19 7.20 1.85 2.75
C SER A 19 8.25 2.44 3.67
N TYR A 20 8.48 3.75 3.57
CA TYR A 20 9.53 4.46 4.33
C TYR A 20 9.47 4.17 5.82
N GLU A 21 8.27 4.09 6.38
CA GLU A 21 8.02 3.62 7.73
C GLU A 21 7.17 2.35 7.67
N ASN A 22 7.70 1.26 8.24
CA ASN A 22 7.00 0.00 8.33
C ASN A 22 7.52 -0.86 9.49
N GLN A 23 6.75 -1.89 9.84
CA GLN A 23 7.06 -2.84 10.91
C GLN A 23 7.05 -4.29 10.39
N PHE A 24 7.31 -4.49 9.09
CA PHE A 24 7.36 -5.83 8.51
C PHE A 24 8.59 -6.58 9.04
N GLY A 25 8.37 -7.80 9.51
CA GLY A 25 9.44 -8.63 10.05
C GLY A 25 9.04 -10.09 10.18
N PHE A 26 9.98 -10.89 10.67
CA PHE A 26 9.75 -12.31 10.97
C PHE A 26 9.29 -12.47 12.42
N SER A 27 8.34 -13.37 12.66
CA SER A 27 7.80 -13.65 14.01
C SER A 27 8.76 -14.45 14.89
N GLY A 28 9.79 -15.06 14.31
CA GLY A 28 10.79 -15.85 15.03
C GLY A 28 11.78 -16.54 14.10
N ARG A 29 12.61 -17.42 14.66
CA ARG A 29 13.64 -18.16 13.91
C ARG A 29 13.04 -19.05 12.83
N ASN A 30 12.00 -19.83 13.16
CA ASN A 30 11.39 -20.75 12.21
C ASN A 30 10.79 -20.00 11.00
N ASP A 31 10.13 -18.87 11.24
CA ASP A 31 9.55 -18.01 10.20
C ASP A 31 10.64 -17.43 9.29
N ARG A 32 11.72 -16.94 9.90
CA ARG A 32 12.89 -16.44 9.18
C ARG A 32 13.53 -17.53 8.30
N GLU A 33 13.64 -18.75 8.81
CA GLU A 33 14.17 -19.90 8.06
C GLU A 33 13.25 -20.32 6.91
N ALA A 34 11.93 -20.38 7.16
CA ALA A 34 10.93 -20.74 6.16
C ALA A 34 11.00 -19.83 4.92
N TYR A 35 11.19 -18.53 5.14
CA TYR A 35 11.31 -17.54 4.07
C TYR A 35 12.76 -17.22 3.68
N LYS A 36 13.76 -17.93 4.23
CA LYS A 36 15.19 -17.72 3.97
C LYS A 36 15.62 -16.26 4.17
N ASN A 37 15.14 -15.61 5.22
CA ASN A 37 15.30 -14.17 5.50
C ASN A 37 14.73 -13.23 4.42
N ASN A 38 13.94 -13.69 3.46
CA ASN A 38 13.32 -12.84 2.44
C ASN A 38 11.94 -12.34 2.91
N ILE A 39 11.88 -11.09 3.36
CA ILE A 39 10.63 -10.49 3.86
C ILE A 39 9.58 -10.35 2.77
N TRP A 40 10.00 -10.24 1.51
CA TRP A 40 9.07 -10.10 0.39
C TRP A 40 8.33 -11.39 0.06
N GLU A 41 8.97 -12.55 0.15
CA GLU A 41 8.25 -13.82 0.01
C GLU A 41 7.19 -13.96 1.10
N LYS A 42 7.53 -13.64 2.35
CA LYS A 42 6.56 -13.64 3.44
C LYS A 42 5.40 -12.68 3.17
N TYR A 43 5.71 -11.44 2.79
CA TYR A 43 4.69 -10.43 2.53
C TYR A 43 3.73 -10.86 1.41
N ILE A 44 4.26 -11.38 0.29
CA ILE A 44 3.46 -11.84 -0.84
C ILE A 44 2.62 -13.07 -0.45
N ASP A 45 3.18 -14.02 0.31
CA ASP A 45 2.44 -15.17 0.82
C ASP A 45 1.27 -14.76 1.73
N GLU A 46 1.46 -13.79 2.63
CA GLU A 46 0.37 -13.26 3.46
C GLU A 46 -0.67 -12.49 2.61
N LEU A 47 -0.21 -11.71 1.63
CA LEU A 47 -1.09 -10.93 0.75
C LEU A 47 -1.98 -11.84 -0.14
N GLU A 48 -1.49 -13.02 -0.54
CA GLU A 48 -2.27 -14.02 -1.26
C GLU A 48 -3.36 -14.71 -0.41
N LYS A 49 -3.24 -14.65 0.93
CA LYS A 49 -4.26 -15.19 1.84
C LYS A 49 -5.46 -14.26 1.99
N VAL A 50 -5.38 -13.02 1.52
CA VAL A 50 -6.49 -12.07 1.55
C VAL A 50 -7.63 -12.58 0.66
N LYS A 51 -8.83 -12.63 1.24
CA LYS A 51 -10.07 -13.08 0.58
C LYS A 51 -11.11 -11.96 0.61
N ASP A 52 -12.08 -12.04 -0.30
CA ASP A 52 -13.23 -11.12 -0.35
C ASP A 52 -12.81 -9.64 -0.50
N VAL A 53 -11.70 -9.39 -1.20
CA VAL A 53 -11.23 -8.08 -1.65
C VAL A 53 -10.84 -8.22 -3.11
N SER A 54 -11.47 -7.45 -3.99
CA SER A 54 -11.19 -7.53 -5.43
C SER A 54 -10.09 -6.57 -5.86
N VAL A 55 -9.96 -5.43 -5.19
CA VAL A 55 -9.00 -4.38 -5.56
C VAL A 55 -8.19 -3.97 -4.36
N VAL A 56 -6.87 -3.88 -4.54
CA VAL A 56 -5.95 -3.40 -3.52
C VAL A 56 -5.16 -2.18 -4.00
N GLY A 57 -4.99 -1.18 -3.14
CA GLY A 57 -4.15 0.00 -3.36
C GLY A 57 -2.87 -0.10 -2.53
N ILE A 58 -1.73 -0.19 -3.21
CA ILE A 58 -0.42 -0.20 -2.55
C ILE A 58 -0.03 1.24 -2.21
N THR A 59 -0.02 1.58 -0.93
CA THR A 59 -0.08 2.94 -0.38
C THR A 59 1.14 3.23 0.47
N ASP A 60 2.32 3.08 -0.10
CA ASP A 60 3.58 3.29 0.62
C ASP A 60 3.82 4.76 0.94
N TYR A 61 4.52 5.02 2.04
CA TYR A 61 4.94 6.38 2.37
C TYR A 61 5.96 6.89 1.34
N PHE A 62 5.63 8.03 0.71
CA PHE A 62 6.49 8.80 -0.19
C PHE A 62 7.04 8.09 -1.44
N SER A 63 6.65 6.85 -1.73
CA SER A 63 7.18 6.09 -2.87
C SER A 63 6.12 5.17 -3.49
N ILE A 64 6.42 4.68 -4.70
CA ILE A 64 5.66 3.61 -5.37
C ILE A 64 6.54 2.37 -5.61
N ASP A 65 7.67 2.26 -4.91
CA ASP A 65 8.64 1.19 -5.19
C ASP A 65 8.11 -0.18 -4.73
N GLY A 66 7.36 -0.22 -3.63
CA GLY A 66 6.65 -1.43 -3.23
C GLY A 66 5.58 -1.83 -4.24
N TYR A 67 4.83 -0.87 -4.80
CA TYR A 67 3.89 -1.15 -5.89
C TYR A 67 4.61 -1.80 -7.09
N LYS A 68 5.73 -1.25 -7.55
CA LYS A 68 6.50 -1.83 -8.67
C LYS A 68 6.93 -3.27 -8.37
N LYS A 69 7.33 -3.54 -7.12
CA LYS A 69 7.75 -4.87 -6.67
C LYS A 69 6.58 -5.86 -6.62
N VAL A 70 5.43 -5.45 -6.08
CA VAL A 70 4.17 -6.20 -6.12
C VAL A 70 3.78 -6.55 -7.56
N ILE A 71 3.86 -5.60 -8.48
CA ILE A 71 3.60 -5.86 -9.91
C ILE A 71 4.61 -6.84 -10.52
N ALA A 72 5.89 -6.81 -10.12
CA ALA A 72 6.87 -7.79 -10.58
C ALA A 72 6.51 -9.22 -10.12
N TYR A 73 6.07 -9.39 -8.86
CA TYR A 73 5.54 -10.67 -8.37
C TYR A 73 4.30 -11.11 -9.15
N GLN A 74 3.38 -10.19 -9.43
CA GLN A 74 2.16 -10.48 -10.20
C GLN A 74 2.50 -10.95 -11.63
N LYS A 75 3.45 -10.28 -12.29
CA LYS A 75 3.95 -10.67 -13.63
C LYS A 75 4.60 -12.05 -13.63
N ASN A 76 5.22 -12.44 -12.52
CA ASN A 76 5.80 -13.78 -12.32
C ASN A 76 4.76 -14.83 -11.89
N GLY A 77 3.48 -14.51 -11.88
CA GLY A 77 2.39 -15.47 -11.70
C GLY A 77 1.74 -15.48 -10.32
N ARG A 78 2.23 -14.69 -9.36
CA ARG A 78 1.67 -14.54 -8.00
C ARG A 78 0.49 -13.57 -7.97
N LEU A 79 -0.17 -13.45 -6.81
CA LEU A 79 -1.21 -12.45 -6.53
C LEU A 79 -2.41 -12.50 -7.50
N ARG A 80 -2.91 -13.71 -7.75
CA ARG A 80 -4.09 -13.95 -8.61
C ARG A 80 -5.43 -13.70 -7.91
N ASN A 81 -5.40 -13.38 -6.61
CA ASN A 81 -6.58 -13.16 -5.77
C ASN A 81 -7.20 -11.76 -5.93
N PHE A 82 -6.53 -10.82 -6.61
CA PHE A 82 -7.04 -9.48 -6.89
C PHE A 82 -7.35 -9.30 -8.38
N ASP A 83 -8.49 -8.69 -8.68
CA ASP A 83 -8.88 -8.25 -10.03
C ASP A 83 -8.02 -7.06 -10.50
N LEU A 84 -7.59 -6.20 -9.56
CA LEU A 84 -6.83 -4.98 -9.85
C LEU A 84 -5.92 -4.60 -8.67
N ILE A 85 -4.68 -4.19 -9.00
CA ILE A 85 -3.73 -3.64 -8.04
C ILE A 85 -3.37 -2.23 -8.50
N LEU A 86 -3.63 -1.23 -7.65
CA LEU A 86 -3.44 0.18 -7.95
C LEU A 86 -2.19 0.75 -7.27
N PRO A 87 -1.44 1.64 -7.95
CA PRO A 87 -0.44 2.46 -7.29
C PRO A 87 -1.12 3.53 -6.44
N ASN A 88 -0.63 3.76 -5.23
CA ASN A 88 -1.04 4.85 -4.35
C ASN A 88 0.18 5.36 -3.56
N ILE A 89 0.08 6.56 -2.99
CA ILE A 89 1.15 7.17 -2.19
C ILE A 89 0.52 7.77 -0.94
N GLU A 90 1.05 7.41 0.23
CA GLU A 90 0.70 8.08 1.47
C GLU A 90 1.62 9.27 1.72
N LEU A 91 1.01 10.43 1.97
CA LEU A 91 1.68 11.65 2.38
C LEU A 91 1.20 12.04 3.77
N ARG A 92 2.13 12.15 4.72
CA ARG A 92 1.88 12.78 6.01
C ARG A 92 2.32 14.24 5.93
N LEU A 93 1.38 15.16 6.15
CA LEU A 93 1.61 16.60 6.08
C LEU A 93 1.35 17.22 7.45
N ASP A 94 2.30 18.00 7.97
CA ASP A 94 2.16 18.69 9.26
C ASP A 94 1.31 19.97 9.17
N LYS A 95 1.19 20.53 7.95
CA LYS A 95 0.41 21.74 7.67
C LYS A 95 -0.47 21.53 6.44
N PHE A 96 -1.77 21.57 6.65
CA PHE A 96 -2.73 21.78 5.57
C PHE A 96 -2.70 23.26 5.19
N VAL A 97 -2.27 23.59 3.97
CA VAL A 97 -2.30 24.97 3.49
C VAL A 97 -3.76 25.34 3.22
N GLY A 98 -4.36 26.08 4.15
CA GLY A 98 -5.76 26.48 4.10
C GLY A 98 -6.08 27.65 5.02
N GLY A 99 -5.16 28.59 5.16
CA GLY A 99 -5.44 29.89 5.74
C GLY A 99 -4.84 30.95 4.85
N ARG A 100 -5.67 31.71 4.12
CA ARG A 100 -5.28 33.10 3.85
C ARG A 100 -5.12 33.71 5.23
N SER A 101 -3.89 33.86 5.72
CA SER A 101 -3.63 34.85 6.74
C SER A 101 -3.96 36.18 6.07
N HIS A 102 -5.15 36.71 6.35
CA HIS A 102 -5.37 38.14 6.24
C HIS A 102 -4.46 38.77 7.28
N LEU A 103 -3.21 39.05 6.89
CA LEU A 103 -2.35 39.95 7.64
C LEU A 103 -3.03 41.32 7.53
N PRO A 104 -3.47 41.94 8.64
CA PRO A 104 -3.91 43.32 8.59
C PRO A 104 -2.72 44.19 8.14
N PHE A 105 -2.99 45.19 7.31
CA PHE A 105 -2.00 46.11 6.74
C PHE A 105 -1.16 46.90 7.77
N ASP A 106 -1.42 46.75 9.08
CA ASP A 106 -0.88 47.60 10.14
C ASP A 106 0.42 47.12 10.79
N GLN A 107 1.07 46.06 10.28
CA GLN A 107 2.34 45.56 10.83
C GLN A 107 3.55 45.69 9.90
N LEU A 108 3.53 46.67 8.99
CA LEU A 108 4.75 47.16 8.33
C LEU A 108 5.09 48.56 8.90
N ARG A 109 5.89 48.57 9.97
CA ARG A 109 6.77 49.68 10.35
C ARG A 109 8.15 49.12 10.65
#